data_AF-A0A286HG48-F1
#
_entry.id   AF-A0A286HG48-F1
#
_cell.length_a   1.000
_cell.length_b   1.000
_cell.length_c   1.000
_cell.angle_alpha   90.00
_cell.angle_beta   90.00
_cell.angle_gamma   90.00
#
_symmetry.space_group_name_H-M   'P 1'
#
loop_
_entity.id
_entity.type
_entity.pdbx_description
1 polymer ?
#
loop_
_entity_poly.entity_id
_entity_poly.type
_entity_poly.pdbx_seq_one_letter_code
_entity_poly.pdbx_strand_id
1 'polypeptide(L)'
;MKAVIWQGRRDVRVEDVPDPRIEEPTDAVIRITSTGLCGSDLHLYEVLTPFMTPGDILGHEPMGIVEEVGAGVPDLAAGDRVVVPFQIACGSCWMCLTGLPTQCETTQVTGEGMGAALFGYTRLYGSVPGAQAEYLRVPQAQYGPIKVPEGPPDDRFVYLSDVLPTAWQAVEYASLPPGGTLAVLGLGPIGDMACRIAMARGAERVFGVDLVPERLARAGRRGVQTYDLRAFDDEKALVTAIRDATDGRGPDAVIDAVGTEAHGSAAAKLAQTASALLPRRLSGPLAERFSIDRLGALHMAIDLVRRGGTISLSGVYGGTADPMPLLTLFDKQIQLRMGQANVRRWSDQIMLYLTDEDPLGVDDFATHRLPLAEAPHAYEMFQRKQDGAIKILMRP
;
A
#
# COMPACT_ATOMS: atom_id res chain seq x y z
N MET A 1 17.27 20.61 -2.74
CA MET A 1 17.31 19.25 -2.19
C MET A 1 17.31 18.23 -3.31
N LYS A 2 17.85 17.04 -3.08
CA LYS A 2 17.73 15.89 -3.97
C LYS A 2 16.37 15.20 -3.78
N ALA A 3 15.77 14.78 -4.88
CA ALA A 3 14.52 14.03 -4.88
C ALA A 3 14.46 13.01 -6.03
N VAL A 4 13.74 11.92 -5.81
CA VAL A 4 13.40 10.93 -6.84
C VAL A 4 12.24 11.49 -7.65
N ILE A 5 12.51 11.78 -8.92
CA ILE A 5 11.52 12.29 -9.85
C ILE A 5 11.22 11.28 -10.94
N TRP A 6 9.95 11.24 -11.33
CA TRP A 6 9.49 10.45 -12.46
C TRP A 6 9.79 11.18 -13.77
N GLN A 7 10.39 10.51 -14.75
CA GLN A 7 10.72 11.07 -16.06
C GLN A 7 10.05 10.32 -17.23
N GLY A 8 9.45 9.18 -16.94
CA GLY A 8 8.79 8.35 -17.93
C GLY A 8 8.55 6.95 -17.39
N ARG A 9 7.87 6.14 -18.20
CA ARG A 9 7.70 4.73 -17.89
C ARG A 9 9.07 4.08 -17.70
N ARG A 10 9.28 3.49 -16.54
CA ARG A 10 10.54 2.89 -16.09
C ARG A 10 11.75 3.83 -16.02
N ASP A 11 11.53 5.14 -16.00
CA ASP A 11 12.59 6.15 -15.90
C ASP A 11 12.32 7.04 -14.69
N VAL A 12 13.06 6.76 -13.61
CA VAL A 12 13.11 7.61 -12.42
C VAL A 12 14.55 8.06 -12.22
N ARG A 13 14.74 9.28 -11.73
CA ARG A 13 16.06 9.89 -11.56
C ARG A 13 16.12 10.62 -10.24
N VAL A 14 17.33 10.75 -9.71
CA VAL A 14 17.59 11.60 -8.55
C VAL A 14 18.13 12.93 -9.06
N GLU A 15 17.35 13.99 -8.90
CA GLU A 15 17.70 15.33 -9.38
C GLU A 15 17.58 16.37 -8.27
N ASP A 16 18.25 17.51 -8.45
CA ASP A 16 18.13 18.66 -7.57
C ASP A 16 16.84 19.43 -7.88
N VAL A 17 15.99 19.58 -6.86
CA VAL A 17 14.74 20.34 -6.89
C VAL A 17 14.77 21.44 -5.82
N PRO A 18 13.94 22.49 -5.93
CA PRO A 18 13.84 23.51 -4.88
C PRO A 18 13.48 22.90 -3.52
N ASP A 19 14.04 23.46 -2.45
CA ASP A 19 13.68 23.06 -1.09
C ASP A 19 12.20 23.41 -0.81
N PRO A 20 11.46 22.53 -0.11
CA PRO A 20 10.11 22.83 0.32
C PRO A 20 10.13 23.96 1.35
N ARG A 21 9.06 24.73 1.38
CA ARG A 21 8.82 25.79 2.36
C ARG A 21 7.40 25.68 2.89
N ILE A 22 7.15 26.32 4.02
CA ILE A 22 5.78 26.55 4.50
C ILE A 22 5.02 27.38 3.46
N GLU A 23 3.89 26.87 2.97
CA GLU A 23 3.00 27.60 2.06
C GLU A 23 1.71 28.01 2.75
N GLU A 24 1.20 27.15 3.64
CA GLU A 24 0.01 27.41 4.45
C GLU A 24 0.33 27.35 5.96
N PRO A 25 -0.44 28.04 6.83
CA PRO A 25 -0.23 27.98 8.28
C PRO A 25 -0.29 26.57 8.86
N THR A 26 -0.98 25.64 8.18
CA THR A 26 -1.12 24.25 8.58
C THR A 26 -0.01 23.33 8.06
N ASP A 27 1.00 23.86 7.36
CA ASP A 27 2.10 23.06 6.84
C ASP A 27 3.16 22.79 7.91
N ALA A 28 3.95 21.75 7.69
CA ALA A 28 5.27 21.58 8.29
C ALA A 28 6.30 21.24 7.21
N VAL A 29 7.58 21.45 7.49
CA VAL A 29 8.69 20.89 6.71
C VAL A 29 9.42 19.89 7.59
N ILE A 30 9.62 18.68 7.06
CA ILE A 30 10.43 17.65 7.72
C ILE A 30 11.68 17.38 6.89
N ARG A 31 12.81 17.12 7.55
CA ARG A 31 13.96 16.46 6.96
C ARG A 31 13.77 14.95 7.06
N ILE A 32 13.74 14.29 5.92
CA ILE A 32 13.47 12.85 5.86
C ILE A 32 14.72 12.11 6.32
N THR A 33 14.53 11.15 7.23
CA THR A 33 15.60 10.27 7.74
C THR A 33 15.50 8.87 7.13
N SER A 34 14.29 8.44 6.78
CA SER A 34 14.02 7.20 6.07
C SER A 34 12.75 7.32 5.23
N THR A 35 12.75 6.71 4.05
CA THR A 35 11.57 6.67 3.17
C THR A 35 11.43 5.34 2.46
N GLY A 36 10.21 4.83 2.38
CA GLY A 36 9.93 3.54 1.75
C GLY A 36 9.78 3.60 0.24
N LEU A 37 10.09 2.47 -0.40
CA LEU A 37 9.57 2.14 -1.72
C LEU A 37 8.36 1.21 -1.57
N CYS A 38 7.21 1.61 -2.08
CA CYS A 38 5.96 0.87 -2.01
C CYS A 38 5.67 0.13 -3.33
N GLY A 39 4.84 -0.92 -3.27
CA GLY A 39 4.33 -1.58 -4.48
C GLY A 39 3.49 -0.63 -5.34
N SER A 40 2.77 0.30 -4.72
CA SER A 40 2.01 1.34 -5.43
C SER A 40 2.91 2.29 -6.23
N ASP A 41 4.16 2.54 -5.80
CA ASP A 41 5.13 3.31 -6.59
C ASP A 41 5.51 2.57 -7.89
N LEU A 42 5.49 1.23 -7.90
CA LEU A 42 5.68 0.45 -9.12
C LEU A 42 4.51 0.61 -10.10
N HIS A 43 3.30 0.87 -9.60
CA HIS A 43 2.19 1.20 -10.48
C HIS A 43 2.45 2.54 -11.20
N LEU A 44 3.04 3.54 -10.53
CA LEU A 44 3.47 4.81 -11.15
C LEU A 44 4.61 4.59 -12.15
N TYR A 45 5.53 3.69 -11.82
CA TYR A 45 6.68 3.30 -12.64
C TYR A 45 6.28 2.56 -13.95
N GLU A 46 5.11 1.90 -13.96
CA GLU A 46 4.65 1.05 -15.07
C GLU A 46 3.30 1.46 -15.67
N VAL A 47 2.21 1.26 -14.93
CA VAL A 47 0.84 1.20 -15.47
C VAL A 47 0.10 2.53 -15.42
N LEU A 48 0.36 3.36 -14.41
CA LEU A 48 -0.30 4.66 -14.21
C LEU A 48 0.40 5.81 -14.95
N THR A 49 1.31 5.50 -15.87
CA THR A 49 2.01 6.44 -16.76
C THR A 49 1.09 7.53 -17.37
N PRO A 50 -0.17 7.25 -17.80
CA PRO A 50 -1.06 8.29 -18.34
C PRO A 50 -1.43 9.42 -17.35
N PHE A 51 -1.30 9.18 -16.05
CA PHE A 51 -1.67 10.12 -14.98
C PHE A 51 -0.46 10.77 -14.30
N MET A 52 0.74 10.54 -14.84
CA MET A 52 2.02 11.08 -14.34
C MET A 52 2.56 12.18 -15.26
N THR A 53 3.26 13.14 -14.67
CA THR A 53 3.96 14.23 -15.36
C THR A 53 5.47 14.10 -15.12
N PRO A 54 6.33 14.24 -16.16
CA PRO A 54 7.76 14.33 -15.94
C PRO A 54 8.11 15.44 -14.94
N GLY A 55 8.89 15.11 -13.92
CA GLY A 55 9.22 15.99 -12.80
C GLY A 55 8.42 15.73 -11.51
N ASP A 56 7.36 14.90 -11.55
CA ASP A 56 6.62 14.51 -10.34
C ASP A 56 7.58 13.82 -9.34
N ILE A 57 7.63 14.33 -8.10
CA ILE A 57 8.44 13.75 -7.01
C ILE A 57 7.67 12.56 -6.43
N LEU A 58 8.32 11.40 -6.31
CA LEU A 58 7.67 10.14 -5.93
C LEU A 58 7.73 9.84 -4.42
N GLY A 59 6.94 8.84 -4.01
CA GLY A 59 7.01 8.20 -2.70
C GLY A 59 6.13 8.82 -1.63
N HIS A 60 5.69 7.98 -0.70
CA HIS A 60 4.66 8.33 0.28
C HIS A 60 4.82 7.59 1.61
N GLU A 61 6.03 7.08 1.88
CA GLU A 61 6.32 6.33 3.10
C GLU A 61 7.45 6.96 3.95
N PRO A 62 7.35 8.24 4.36
CA PRO A 62 8.44 8.89 5.06
C PRO A 62 8.35 8.82 6.58
N MET A 63 9.53 8.86 7.18
CA MET A 63 9.79 9.29 8.54
C MET A 63 10.89 10.35 8.53
N GLY A 64 10.84 11.28 9.47
CA GLY A 64 11.82 12.34 9.55
C GLY A 64 11.79 13.13 10.84
N ILE A 65 12.55 14.23 10.83
CA ILE A 65 12.65 15.20 11.91
C ILE A 65 12.01 16.50 11.43
N VAL A 66 11.14 17.08 12.24
CA VAL A 66 10.53 18.39 11.94
C VAL A 66 11.61 19.46 11.94
N GLU A 67 11.68 20.26 10.87
CA GLU A 67 12.60 21.40 10.73
C GLU A 67 11.85 22.73 10.95
N GLU A 68 10.64 22.84 10.41
CA GLU A 68 9.81 24.04 10.48
C GLU A 68 8.32 23.68 10.59
N VAL A 69 7.54 24.51 11.29
CA VAL A 69 6.07 24.38 11.37
C VAL A 69 5.40 25.72 11.11
N GLY A 70 4.26 25.68 10.42
CA GLY A 70 3.40 26.84 10.25
C GLY A 70 2.65 27.22 11.52
N ALA A 71 2.14 28.45 11.59
CA ALA A 71 1.50 29.00 12.78
C ALA A 71 0.19 28.29 13.20
N GLY A 72 -0.39 27.46 12.33
CA GLY A 72 -1.57 26.65 12.57
C GLY A 72 -1.29 25.22 13.03
N VAL A 73 -0.04 24.88 13.35
CA VAL A 73 0.38 23.56 13.83
C VAL A 73 0.75 23.66 15.33
N PRO A 74 -0.19 23.39 16.25
CA PRO A 74 0.02 23.63 17.68
C PRO A 74 0.88 22.57 18.36
N ASP A 75 0.82 21.33 17.85
CA ASP A 75 1.32 20.15 18.55
C ASP A 75 2.64 19.62 18.01
N LEU A 76 3.30 20.28 17.05
CA LEU A 76 4.62 19.90 16.53
C LEU A 76 5.63 21.03 16.74
N ALA A 77 6.89 20.68 16.94
CA ALA A 77 8.01 21.61 17.03
C ALA A 77 9.24 21.08 16.30
N ALA A 78 10.14 21.99 15.90
CA ALA A 78 11.43 21.61 15.33
C ALA A 78 12.18 20.65 16.26
N GLY A 79 12.73 19.57 15.70
CA GLY A 79 13.38 18.50 16.43
C GLY A 79 12.48 17.30 16.74
N ASP A 80 11.15 17.41 16.63
CA ASP A 80 10.27 16.25 16.83
C ASP A 80 10.50 15.18 15.75
N ARG A 81 10.62 13.91 16.15
CA ARG A 81 10.59 12.76 15.23
C ARG A 81 9.15 12.42 14.87
N VAL A 82 8.87 12.34 13.57
CA VAL A 82 7.52 12.08 13.05
C VAL A 82 7.53 11.09 11.90
N VAL A 83 6.51 10.23 11.88
CA VAL A 83 6.12 9.46 10.69
C VAL A 83 4.94 10.16 10.04
N VAL A 84 4.94 10.30 8.71
CA VAL A 84 3.86 11.00 8.00
C VAL A 84 3.02 9.98 7.23
N PRO A 85 1.71 9.89 7.50
CA PRO A 85 0.78 9.09 6.71
C PRO A 85 0.81 9.45 5.22
N PHE A 86 0.66 8.45 4.35
CA PHE A 86 0.62 8.67 2.89
C PHE A 86 -0.54 9.58 2.44
N GLN A 87 -1.66 9.57 3.17
CA GLN A 87 -2.82 10.43 2.89
C GLN A 87 -2.76 11.76 3.63
N ILE A 88 -3.17 12.83 2.93
CA ILE A 88 -3.21 14.18 3.46
C ILE A 88 -4.64 14.45 3.94
N ALA A 89 -4.84 14.69 5.24
CA ALA A 89 -6.17 14.85 5.83
C ALA A 89 -6.19 15.96 6.88
N CYS A 90 -7.32 16.68 6.99
CA CYS A 90 -7.44 17.85 7.87
C CYS A 90 -7.74 17.54 9.34
N GLY A 91 -8.22 16.33 9.64
CA GLY A 91 -8.57 15.91 11.01
C GLY A 91 -9.89 16.44 11.56
N SER A 92 -10.59 17.34 10.84
CA SER A 92 -11.76 18.06 11.38
C SER A 92 -13.04 17.96 10.54
N CYS A 93 -12.94 17.54 9.28
CA CYS A 93 -14.12 17.34 8.43
C CYS A 93 -14.91 16.08 8.84
N TRP A 94 -16.13 15.91 8.33
CA TRP A 94 -17.01 14.81 8.76
C TRP A 94 -16.38 13.43 8.51
N MET A 95 -15.77 13.25 7.35
CA MET A 95 -15.06 12.02 6.99
C MET A 95 -13.87 11.75 7.93
N CYS A 96 -13.10 12.77 8.32
CA CYS A 96 -12.00 12.60 9.27
C CYS A 96 -12.52 12.18 10.65
N LEU A 97 -13.56 12.86 11.15
CA LEU A 97 -14.14 12.60 12.47
C LEU A 97 -14.84 11.23 12.58
N THR A 98 -15.27 10.65 11.46
CA THR A 98 -15.80 9.28 11.40
C THR A 98 -14.73 8.22 11.18
N GLY A 99 -13.45 8.63 11.15
CA GLY A 99 -12.31 7.74 10.96
C GLY A 99 -12.14 7.25 9.52
N LEU A 100 -12.49 8.11 8.54
CA LEU A 100 -12.26 7.92 7.10
C LEU A 100 -11.36 9.04 6.51
N PRO A 101 -10.14 9.27 7.04
CA PRO A 101 -9.23 10.31 6.55
C PRO A 101 -8.88 10.20 5.06
N THR A 102 -8.94 9.01 4.44
CA THR A 102 -8.73 8.88 2.98
C THR A 102 -9.87 9.46 2.15
N GLN A 103 -10.99 9.81 2.78
CA GLN A 103 -12.13 10.51 2.21
C GLN A 103 -12.22 11.96 2.72
N CYS A 104 -11.13 12.54 3.23
CA CYS A 104 -11.12 13.90 3.76
C CYS A 104 -11.70 14.91 2.75
N GLU A 105 -12.75 15.63 3.17
CA GLU A 105 -13.50 16.58 2.34
C GLU A 105 -12.66 17.84 2.02
N THR A 106 -11.72 18.19 2.91
CA THR A 106 -10.85 19.37 2.74
C THR A 106 -9.78 19.16 1.67
N THR A 107 -9.23 17.95 1.59
CA THR A 107 -8.14 17.61 0.67
C THR A 107 -8.62 16.74 -0.48
N GLN A 108 -9.94 16.58 -0.63
CA GLN A 108 -10.56 15.78 -1.68
C GLN A 108 -10.20 16.32 -3.06
N VAL A 109 -9.78 15.44 -3.96
CA VAL A 109 -9.49 15.79 -5.36
C VAL A 109 -10.77 15.71 -6.18
N THR A 110 -11.68 16.65 -5.92
CA THR A 110 -13.03 16.70 -6.51
C THR A 110 -13.03 16.81 -8.03
N GLY A 111 -12.03 17.49 -8.62
CA GLY A 111 -11.86 17.61 -10.08
C GLY A 111 -11.64 16.27 -10.80
N GLU A 112 -11.15 15.26 -10.09
CA GLU A 112 -10.90 13.91 -10.61
C GLU A 112 -11.92 12.89 -10.07
N GLY A 113 -12.84 13.31 -9.21
CA GLY A 113 -13.81 12.41 -8.55
C GLY A 113 -13.18 11.43 -7.57
N MET A 114 -11.99 11.74 -7.03
CA MET A 114 -11.23 10.86 -6.14
C MET A 114 -11.32 11.31 -4.68
N GLY A 115 -10.73 10.51 -3.78
CA GLY A 115 -10.65 10.78 -2.35
C GLY A 115 -9.66 11.91 -1.99
N ALA A 116 -9.18 11.87 -0.76
CA ALA A 116 -8.17 12.80 -0.25
C ALA A 116 -6.87 12.74 -1.07
N ALA A 117 -6.17 13.88 -1.19
CA ALA A 117 -4.86 13.96 -1.82
C ALA A 117 -3.84 13.05 -1.13
N LEU A 118 -2.91 12.51 -1.93
CA LEU A 118 -1.85 11.61 -1.48
C LEU A 118 -0.48 12.19 -1.83
N PHE A 119 0.52 11.94 -1.00
CA PHE A 119 1.91 12.30 -1.32
C PHE A 119 2.43 11.47 -2.50
N GLY A 120 3.23 12.08 -3.37
CA GLY A 120 4.04 11.40 -4.38
C GLY A 120 3.27 10.51 -5.34
N TYR A 121 2.00 10.84 -5.58
CA TYR A 121 1.08 10.01 -6.37
C TYR A 121 0.56 10.76 -7.60
N THR A 122 -0.30 10.10 -8.38
CA THR A 122 -0.81 10.62 -9.66
C THR A 122 -1.64 11.91 -9.51
N ARG A 123 -1.89 12.59 -10.63
CA ARG A 123 -2.84 13.72 -10.69
C ARG A 123 -4.24 13.39 -10.15
N LEU A 124 -4.66 12.13 -10.28
CA LEU A 124 -5.93 11.65 -9.71
C LEU A 124 -6.02 11.90 -8.20
N TYR A 125 -4.89 11.98 -7.52
CA TYR A 125 -4.77 12.25 -6.09
C TYR A 125 -3.96 13.53 -5.79
N GLY A 126 -3.98 14.48 -6.73
CA GLY A 126 -3.58 15.87 -6.50
C GLY A 126 -2.12 16.21 -6.83
N SER A 127 -1.30 15.24 -7.26
CA SER A 127 0.12 15.46 -7.61
C SER A 127 0.90 16.22 -6.53
N VAL A 128 0.61 15.95 -5.25
CA VAL A 128 1.37 16.57 -4.16
C VAL A 128 2.78 15.96 -4.13
N PRO A 129 3.86 16.77 -4.05
CA PRO A 129 5.23 16.27 -4.03
C PRO A 129 5.44 15.15 -3.01
N GLY A 130 6.10 14.07 -3.45
CA GLY A 130 6.36 12.89 -2.65
C GLY A 130 7.57 13.01 -1.72
N ALA A 131 7.79 11.91 -1.01
CA ALA A 131 8.68 11.82 0.13
C ALA A 131 9.93 10.94 -0.10
N GLN A 132 10.22 10.57 -1.34
CA GLN A 132 11.54 10.07 -1.72
C GLN A 132 12.45 11.26 -2.05
N ALA A 133 12.78 12.04 -1.02
CA ALA A 133 13.54 13.29 -1.12
C ALA A 133 14.29 13.55 0.20
N GLU A 134 15.17 14.56 0.24
CA GLU A 134 15.84 14.96 1.50
C GLU A 134 14.90 15.71 2.46
N TYR A 135 13.91 16.44 1.93
CA TYR A 135 12.91 17.16 2.72
C TYR A 135 11.50 16.97 2.14
N LEU A 136 10.48 17.14 2.96
CA LEU A 136 9.07 17.07 2.56
C LEU A 136 8.29 18.22 3.19
N ARG A 137 7.48 18.91 2.38
CA ARG A 137 6.38 19.75 2.87
C ARG A 137 5.21 18.85 3.21
N VAL A 138 4.70 18.96 4.43
CA VAL A 138 3.58 18.18 4.95
C VAL A 138 2.38 19.11 5.15
N PRO A 139 1.40 19.12 4.23
CA PRO A 139 0.17 19.85 4.43
C PRO A 139 -0.69 19.22 5.53
N GLN A 140 -1.51 20.03 6.19
CA GLN A 140 -2.37 19.58 7.28
C GLN A 140 -1.59 18.89 8.44
N ALA A 141 -0.41 19.42 8.75
CA ALA A 141 0.50 18.91 9.76
C ALA A 141 -0.04 18.99 11.20
N GLN A 142 -1.12 19.74 11.44
CA GLN A 142 -1.83 19.70 12.72
C GLN A 142 -2.52 18.35 12.99
N TYR A 143 -2.66 17.47 11.99
CA TYR A 143 -3.32 16.17 12.13
C TYR A 143 -2.50 14.98 11.60
N GLY A 144 -1.89 15.12 10.42
CA GLY A 144 -1.24 14.00 9.72
C GLY A 144 -0.10 13.35 10.50
N PRO A 145 0.99 14.07 10.81
CA PRO A 145 2.18 13.54 11.47
C PRO A 145 1.90 12.76 12.76
N ILE A 146 2.55 11.61 12.90
CA ILE A 146 2.54 10.76 14.09
C ILE A 146 3.87 10.96 14.80
N LYS A 147 3.87 11.60 15.97
CA LYS A 147 5.08 11.70 16.80
C LYS A 147 5.50 10.33 17.30
N VAL A 148 6.79 10.05 17.26
CA VAL A 148 7.35 8.80 17.76
C VAL A 148 8.51 9.05 18.73
N PRO A 149 8.77 8.12 19.67
CA PRO A 149 9.83 8.28 20.66
C PRO A 149 11.22 8.43 20.06
N GLU A 150 12.09 9.12 20.79
CA GLU A 150 13.55 9.07 20.59
C GLU A 150 14.11 7.71 21.01
N GLY A 151 15.23 7.30 20.40
CA GLY A 151 15.97 6.09 20.79
C GLY A 151 15.89 4.96 19.76
N PRO A 152 14.72 4.35 19.51
CA PRO A 152 14.62 3.26 18.53
C PRO A 152 14.95 3.72 17.10
N PRO A 153 15.48 2.82 16.25
CA PRO A 153 15.78 3.13 14.86
C PRO A 153 14.49 3.45 14.09
N ASP A 154 14.62 4.17 12.97
CA ASP A 154 13.46 4.52 12.12
C ASP A 154 12.69 3.29 11.64
N ASP A 155 13.38 2.16 11.42
CA ASP A 155 12.77 0.86 11.07
C ASP A 155 11.62 0.49 12.02
N ARG A 156 11.72 0.85 13.31
CA ARG A 156 10.66 0.58 14.30
C ARG A 156 9.33 1.25 13.94
N PHE A 157 9.38 2.41 13.29
CA PHE A 157 8.21 3.29 13.16
C PHE A 157 7.84 3.65 11.73
N VAL A 158 8.80 3.67 10.79
CA VAL A 158 8.61 4.18 9.42
C VAL A 158 7.41 3.54 8.73
N TYR A 159 7.11 2.27 8.99
CA TYR A 159 5.99 1.56 8.40
C TYR A 159 4.60 2.05 8.84
N LEU A 160 4.51 2.90 9.87
CA LEU A 160 3.28 3.61 10.24
C LEU A 160 2.80 4.57 9.14
N SER A 161 3.67 4.95 8.19
CA SER A 161 3.31 5.80 7.06
C SER A 161 2.31 5.13 6.12
N ASP A 162 2.38 3.80 5.99
CA ASP A 162 1.57 2.99 5.06
C ASP A 162 1.47 1.51 5.49
N VAL A 163 2.56 0.73 5.34
CA VAL A 163 2.51 -0.74 5.39
C VAL A 163 1.77 -1.30 6.61
N LEU A 164 2.10 -0.81 7.81
CA LEU A 164 1.48 -1.28 9.05
C LEU A 164 -0.02 -0.95 9.08
N PRO A 165 -0.47 0.32 8.94
CA PRO A 165 -1.89 0.64 8.91
C PRO A 165 -2.67 -0.02 7.76
N THR A 166 -2.05 -0.20 6.60
CA THR A 166 -2.68 -0.88 5.46
C THR A 166 -2.92 -2.35 5.77
N ALA A 167 -1.91 -3.05 6.27
CA ALA A 167 -2.03 -4.43 6.70
C ALA A 167 -2.99 -4.59 7.90
N TRP A 168 -2.94 -3.67 8.86
CA TRP A 168 -3.83 -3.66 10.03
C TRP A 168 -5.28 -3.47 9.62
N GLN A 169 -5.56 -2.48 8.76
CA GLN A 169 -6.89 -2.27 8.21
C GLN A 169 -7.38 -3.52 7.49
N ALA A 170 -6.53 -4.19 6.71
CA ALA A 170 -6.90 -5.40 6.01
C ALA A 170 -7.32 -6.54 6.97
N VAL A 171 -6.61 -6.72 8.08
CA VAL A 171 -6.96 -7.71 9.11
C VAL A 171 -8.25 -7.31 9.86
N GLU A 172 -8.41 -6.04 10.21
CA GLU A 172 -9.65 -5.53 10.83
C GLU A 172 -10.86 -5.62 9.89
N TYR A 173 -10.64 -5.42 8.58
CA TYR A 173 -11.66 -5.52 7.56
C TYR A 173 -12.04 -6.97 7.27
N ALA A 174 -11.07 -7.90 7.35
CA ALA A 174 -11.33 -9.33 7.28
C ALA A 174 -12.30 -9.79 8.38
N SER A 175 -12.41 -9.05 9.50
CA SER A 175 -13.40 -9.27 10.57
C SER A 175 -13.43 -10.73 11.03
N LEU A 176 -12.24 -11.29 11.26
CA LEU A 176 -12.09 -12.69 11.65
C LEU A 176 -12.86 -12.98 12.94
N PRO A 177 -13.66 -14.06 12.99
CA PRO A 177 -14.21 -14.52 14.26
C PRO A 177 -13.07 -14.97 15.20
N PRO A 178 -13.29 -15.00 16.52
CA PRO A 178 -12.32 -15.59 17.46
C PRO A 178 -11.96 -17.02 17.04
N GLY A 179 -10.68 -17.30 16.87
CA GLY A 179 -10.20 -18.59 16.36
C GLY A 179 -10.50 -18.83 14.87
N GLY A 180 -10.82 -17.78 14.11
CA GLY A 180 -11.06 -17.87 12.68
C GLY A 180 -9.79 -18.10 11.86
N THR A 181 -10.01 -18.55 10.62
CA THR A 181 -8.96 -18.84 9.64
C THR A 181 -8.88 -17.75 8.57
N LEU A 182 -7.66 -17.38 8.18
CA LEU A 182 -7.39 -16.33 7.20
C LEU A 182 -6.58 -16.88 6.04
N ALA A 183 -6.96 -16.56 4.81
CA ALA A 183 -6.04 -16.65 3.67
C ALA A 183 -5.60 -15.25 3.22
N VAL A 184 -4.32 -15.10 2.87
CA VAL A 184 -3.74 -13.87 2.32
C VAL A 184 -3.20 -14.18 0.94
N LEU A 185 -3.77 -13.52 -0.08
CA LEU A 185 -3.31 -13.60 -1.45
C LEU A 185 -2.29 -12.49 -1.69
N GLY A 186 -1.07 -12.87 -2.10
CA GLY A 186 0.09 -11.99 -2.21
C GLY A 186 0.80 -11.84 -0.87
N LEU A 187 2.09 -12.17 -0.84
CA LEU A 187 3.00 -12.07 0.30
C LEU A 187 4.09 -11.01 0.06
N GLY A 188 3.75 -9.95 -0.67
CA GLY A 188 4.53 -8.70 -0.68
C GLY A 188 4.50 -8.01 0.69
N PRO A 189 5.02 -6.78 0.82
CA PRO A 189 5.07 -6.07 2.10
C PRO A 189 3.76 -6.05 2.89
N ILE A 190 2.66 -5.69 2.23
CA ILE A 190 1.33 -5.63 2.87
C ILE A 190 0.87 -7.02 3.31
N GLY A 191 0.99 -8.02 2.45
CA GLY A 191 0.52 -9.38 2.74
C GLY A 191 1.33 -10.10 3.82
N ASP A 192 2.66 -9.97 3.81
CA ASP A 192 3.53 -10.47 4.89
C ASP A 192 3.15 -9.80 6.22
N MET A 193 3.04 -8.47 6.24
CA MET A 193 2.65 -7.76 7.46
C MET A 193 1.23 -8.12 7.92
N ALA A 194 0.29 -8.33 7.01
CA ALA A 194 -1.07 -8.76 7.34
C ALA A 194 -1.08 -10.17 7.98
N CYS A 195 -0.24 -11.09 7.49
CA CYS A 195 -0.09 -12.40 8.13
C CYS A 195 0.42 -12.26 9.57
N ARG A 196 1.42 -11.42 9.81
CA ARG A 196 2.00 -11.18 11.14
C ARG A 196 0.98 -10.58 12.10
N ILE A 197 0.27 -9.55 11.66
CA ILE A 197 -0.77 -8.90 12.45
C ILE A 197 -1.90 -9.90 12.75
N ALA A 198 -2.34 -10.70 11.78
CA ALA A 198 -3.38 -11.70 12.00
C ALA A 198 -2.98 -12.74 13.07
N MET A 199 -1.75 -13.23 13.03
CA MET A 199 -1.24 -14.16 14.06
C MET A 199 -1.13 -13.48 15.43
N ALA A 200 -0.60 -12.26 15.50
CA ALA A 200 -0.54 -11.49 16.76
C ALA A 200 -1.93 -11.21 17.35
N ARG A 201 -2.95 -11.16 16.49
CA ARG A 201 -4.36 -10.95 16.87
C ARG A 201 -5.16 -12.25 17.07
N GLY A 202 -4.49 -13.40 17.11
CA GLY A 202 -5.11 -14.67 17.48
C GLY A 202 -5.90 -15.35 16.36
N ALA A 203 -5.57 -15.11 15.09
CA ALA A 203 -6.02 -15.99 14.01
C ALA A 203 -5.52 -17.42 14.27
N GLU A 204 -6.41 -18.41 14.17
CA GLU A 204 -6.07 -19.81 14.45
C GLU A 204 -5.08 -20.35 13.43
N ARG A 205 -5.37 -20.08 12.14
CA ARG A 205 -4.51 -20.47 11.02
C ARG A 205 -4.48 -19.38 9.98
N VAL A 206 -3.29 -19.11 9.47
CA VAL A 206 -3.05 -18.16 8.38
C VAL A 206 -2.43 -18.90 7.21
N PHE A 207 -3.11 -18.87 6.07
CA PHE A 207 -2.65 -19.40 4.79
C PHE A 207 -2.10 -18.26 3.94
N GLY A 208 -0.93 -18.42 3.35
CA GLY A 208 -0.31 -17.42 2.48
C GLY A 208 -0.13 -17.95 1.06
N VAL A 209 -0.55 -17.21 0.04
CA VAL A 209 -0.40 -17.60 -1.37
C VAL A 209 0.47 -16.58 -2.10
N ASP A 210 1.52 -17.04 -2.76
CA ASP A 210 2.37 -16.20 -3.63
C ASP A 210 3.04 -17.06 -4.72
N LEU A 211 3.71 -16.41 -5.67
CA LEU A 211 4.51 -17.01 -6.75
C LEU A 211 6.02 -16.86 -6.50
N VAL A 212 6.43 -16.04 -5.52
CA VAL A 212 7.84 -15.71 -5.24
C VAL A 212 8.36 -16.57 -4.08
N PRO A 213 9.34 -17.47 -4.32
CA PRO A 213 9.84 -18.40 -3.31
C PRO A 213 10.35 -17.70 -2.04
N GLU A 214 11.02 -16.56 -2.18
CA GLU A 214 11.59 -15.80 -1.07
C GLU A 214 10.51 -15.23 -0.14
N ARG A 215 9.37 -14.79 -0.72
CA ARG A 215 8.21 -14.30 0.03
C ARG A 215 7.52 -15.43 0.78
N LEU A 216 7.32 -16.58 0.11
CA LEU A 216 6.78 -17.79 0.72
C LEU A 216 7.67 -18.26 1.88
N ALA A 217 8.98 -18.39 1.66
CA ALA A 217 9.92 -18.80 2.69
C ALA A 217 9.95 -17.84 3.89
N ARG A 218 9.86 -16.52 3.64
CA ARG A 218 9.81 -15.51 4.70
C ARG A 218 8.56 -15.61 5.57
N ALA A 219 7.38 -15.73 4.96
CA ALA A 219 6.13 -15.93 5.70
C ALA A 219 6.11 -17.27 6.44
N GLY A 220 6.57 -18.35 5.80
CA GLY A 220 6.62 -19.69 6.38
C GLY A 220 7.49 -19.79 7.63
N ARG A 221 8.62 -19.07 7.69
CA ARG A 221 9.46 -18.99 8.90
C ARG A 221 8.73 -18.39 10.12
N ARG A 222 7.62 -17.68 9.91
CA ARG A 222 6.79 -17.10 10.97
C ARG A 222 5.54 -17.92 11.29
N GLY A 223 5.42 -19.14 10.73
CA GLY A 223 4.30 -20.05 11.01
C GLY A 223 3.13 -19.93 10.03
N VAL A 224 3.24 -19.12 8.97
CA VAL A 224 2.23 -19.06 7.91
C VAL A 224 2.27 -20.34 7.09
N GLN A 225 1.12 -20.97 6.84
CA GLN A 225 1.03 -22.11 5.94
C GLN A 225 1.02 -21.62 4.49
N THR A 226 2.18 -21.72 3.82
CA THR A 226 2.36 -21.12 2.51
C THR A 226 2.08 -22.08 1.36
N TYR A 227 1.44 -21.55 0.30
CA TYR A 227 1.14 -22.25 -0.93
C TYR A 227 1.80 -21.52 -2.12
N ASP A 228 2.67 -22.23 -2.82
CA ASP A 228 3.26 -21.75 -4.07
C ASP A 228 2.28 -21.96 -5.22
N LEU A 229 1.77 -20.86 -5.79
CA LEU A 229 0.79 -20.93 -6.89
C LEU A 229 1.36 -21.66 -8.13
N ARG A 230 2.69 -21.74 -8.29
CA ARG A 230 3.34 -22.46 -9.41
C ARG A 230 3.36 -23.98 -9.21
N ALA A 231 3.09 -24.45 -8.00
CA ALA A 231 3.10 -25.88 -7.66
C ALA A 231 1.75 -26.56 -7.96
N PHE A 232 0.80 -25.84 -8.55
CA PHE A 232 -0.54 -26.33 -8.89
C PHE A 232 -0.76 -26.25 -10.40
N ASP A 233 -1.50 -27.23 -10.94
CA ASP A 233 -1.85 -27.26 -12.36
C ASP A 233 -2.72 -26.07 -12.78
N ASP A 234 -3.61 -25.64 -11.88
CA ASP A 234 -4.45 -24.47 -12.03
C ASP A 234 -4.88 -23.86 -10.67
N GLU A 235 -5.57 -22.72 -10.73
CA GLU A 235 -6.08 -22.02 -9.55
C GLU A 235 -7.11 -22.85 -8.78
N LYS A 236 -7.87 -23.75 -9.43
CA LYS A 236 -8.89 -24.57 -8.77
C LYS A 236 -8.25 -25.65 -7.89
N ALA A 237 -7.14 -26.23 -8.32
CA ALA A 237 -6.37 -27.18 -7.53
C ALA A 237 -5.84 -26.53 -6.25
N LEU A 238 -5.31 -25.30 -6.33
CA LEU A 238 -4.90 -24.52 -5.16
C LEU A 238 -6.09 -24.24 -4.22
N VAL A 239 -7.21 -23.74 -4.76
CA VAL A 239 -8.40 -23.45 -3.96
C VAL A 239 -8.90 -24.72 -3.27
N THR A 240 -8.88 -25.86 -3.95
CA THR A 240 -9.26 -27.16 -3.37
C THR A 240 -8.33 -27.54 -2.22
N ALA A 241 -7.02 -27.40 -2.37
CA ALA A 241 -6.06 -27.71 -1.31
C ALA A 241 -6.28 -26.87 -0.04
N ILE A 242 -6.56 -25.57 -0.16
CA ILE A 242 -6.85 -24.70 0.99
C ILE A 242 -8.24 -25.02 1.58
N ARG A 243 -9.24 -25.34 0.75
CA ARG A 243 -10.56 -25.80 1.21
C ARG A 243 -10.46 -27.09 2.00
N ASP A 244 -9.69 -28.06 1.54
CA ASP A 244 -9.48 -29.32 2.25
C ASP A 244 -8.80 -29.08 3.60
N ALA A 245 -7.85 -28.14 3.66
CA ALA A 245 -7.25 -27.68 4.92
C ALA A 245 -8.24 -26.96 5.86
N THR A 246 -9.44 -26.60 5.38
CA THR A 246 -10.49 -25.90 6.13
C THR A 246 -11.80 -26.71 6.17
N ASP A 247 -11.69 -28.04 6.22
CA ASP A 247 -12.81 -29.00 6.28
C ASP A 247 -13.82 -28.84 5.12
N GLY A 248 -13.33 -28.50 3.94
CA GLY A 248 -14.12 -28.25 2.73
C GLY A 248 -14.87 -26.93 2.71
N ARG A 249 -14.76 -26.08 3.75
CA ARG A 249 -15.52 -24.82 3.84
C ARG A 249 -14.85 -23.67 3.08
N GLY A 250 -13.53 -23.61 3.08
CA GLY A 250 -12.76 -22.41 2.78
C GLY A 250 -12.48 -21.58 4.06
N PRO A 251 -11.53 -20.65 4.02
CA PRO A 251 -11.19 -19.79 5.15
C PRO A 251 -12.34 -18.82 5.50
N ASP A 252 -12.40 -18.41 6.77
CA ASP A 252 -13.39 -17.44 7.28
C ASP A 252 -13.29 -16.09 6.58
N ALA A 253 -12.06 -15.66 6.30
CA ALA A 253 -11.80 -14.47 5.53
C ALA A 253 -10.63 -14.63 4.57
N VAL A 254 -10.63 -13.79 3.54
CA VAL A 254 -9.53 -13.68 2.57
C VAL A 254 -9.11 -12.21 2.46
N ILE A 255 -7.80 -11.95 2.54
CA ILE A 255 -7.22 -10.66 2.20
C ILE A 255 -6.64 -10.75 0.79
N ASP A 256 -7.06 -9.85 -0.09
CA ASP A 256 -6.35 -9.61 -1.36
C ASP A 256 -5.33 -8.49 -1.14
N ALA A 257 -4.05 -8.83 -1.16
CA ALA A 257 -2.92 -7.92 -1.09
C ALA A 257 -2.14 -7.86 -2.42
N VAL A 258 -2.78 -8.20 -3.54
CA VAL A 258 -2.19 -8.21 -4.89
C VAL A 258 -2.66 -7.03 -5.74
N GLY A 259 -3.98 -6.86 -5.91
CA GLY A 259 -4.55 -5.83 -6.78
C GLY A 259 -4.27 -6.05 -8.28
N THR A 260 -4.17 -4.96 -9.04
CA THR A 260 -4.03 -4.95 -10.52
C THR A 260 -2.80 -5.71 -11.07
N GLU A 261 -1.83 -6.05 -10.21
CA GLU A 261 -0.64 -6.82 -10.57
C GLU A 261 -0.86 -8.34 -10.58
N ALA A 262 -2.09 -8.82 -10.36
CA ALA A 262 -2.40 -10.24 -10.43
C ALA A 262 -1.86 -10.82 -11.75
N HIS A 263 -1.10 -11.92 -11.68
CA HIS A 263 -0.54 -12.52 -12.89
C HIS A 263 -1.69 -13.21 -13.62
N GLY A 264 -2.14 -12.64 -14.75
CA GLY A 264 -3.31 -13.14 -15.47
C GLY A 264 -3.42 -12.66 -16.93
N SER A 265 -3.76 -13.62 -17.80
CA SER A 265 -4.09 -13.56 -19.24
C SER A 265 -3.11 -12.81 -20.15
N ALA A 266 -2.41 -13.56 -21.02
CA ALA A 266 -1.64 -13.00 -22.14
C ALA A 266 -2.47 -12.06 -23.04
N ALA A 267 -3.80 -12.23 -23.08
CA ALA A 267 -4.72 -11.36 -23.80
C ALA A 267 -4.89 -9.97 -23.14
N ALA A 268 -4.91 -9.89 -21.81
CA ALA A 268 -4.93 -8.60 -21.10
C ALA A 268 -3.62 -7.83 -21.29
N LYS A 269 -2.48 -8.55 -21.33
CA LYS A 269 -1.17 -7.96 -21.65
C LYS A 269 -1.12 -7.39 -23.07
N LEU A 270 -1.72 -8.09 -24.05
CA LEU A 270 -1.84 -7.60 -25.42
C LEU A 270 -2.73 -6.36 -25.53
N ALA A 271 -3.88 -6.34 -24.85
CA ALA A 271 -4.77 -5.17 -24.82
C ALA A 271 -4.09 -3.93 -24.20
N GLN A 272 -3.41 -4.10 -23.06
CA GLN A 272 -2.64 -3.01 -22.41
C GLN A 272 -1.45 -2.54 -23.26
N THR A 273 -0.80 -3.44 -24.01
CA THR A 273 0.31 -3.07 -24.90
C THR A 273 -0.19 -2.35 -26.14
N ALA A 274 -1.35 -2.75 -26.69
CA ALA A 274 -1.97 -2.10 -27.83
C ALA A 274 -2.51 -0.69 -27.48
N SER A 275 -3.07 -0.49 -26.28
CA SER A 275 -3.51 0.83 -25.83
C SER A 275 -2.35 1.81 -25.60
N ALA A 276 -1.17 1.32 -25.21
CA ALA A 276 0.05 2.12 -25.06
C ALA A 276 0.63 2.61 -26.40
N LEU A 277 0.24 2.02 -27.53
CA LEU A 277 0.64 2.41 -28.89
C LEU A 277 -0.29 3.48 -29.51
N LEU A 278 -1.43 3.79 -28.88
CA LEU A 278 -2.36 4.81 -29.36
C LEU A 278 -1.90 6.22 -28.95
N PRO A 279 -2.09 7.25 -29.80
CA PRO A 279 -1.75 8.63 -29.48
C PRO A 279 -2.42 9.08 -28.17
N ARG A 280 -1.66 9.69 -27.24
CA ARG A 280 -2.12 10.11 -25.89
C ARG A 280 -3.47 10.85 -25.87
N ARG A 281 -3.78 11.63 -26.92
CA ARG A 281 -5.04 12.39 -27.05
C ARG A 281 -6.28 11.52 -27.32
N LEU A 282 -6.10 10.31 -27.85
CA LEU A 282 -7.17 9.35 -28.15
C LEU A 282 -7.22 8.21 -27.12
N SER A 283 -6.09 7.86 -26.50
CA SER A 283 -6.02 6.79 -25.50
C SER A 283 -6.48 7.22 -24.11
N GLY A 284 -6.30 8.48 -23.69
CA GLY A 284 -6.70 8.95 -22.35
C GLY A 284 -8.19 8.72 -22.04
N PRO A 285 -9.12 9.33 -22.78
CA PRO A 285 -10.56 9.25 -22.46
C PRO A 285 -11.16 7.84 -22.62
N LEU A 286 -10.61 7.02 -23.52
CA LEU A 286 -11.10 5.67 -23.79
C LEU A 286 -10.54 4.64 -22.80
N ALA A 287 -9.26 4.77 -22.41
CA ALA A 287 -8.63 3.94 -21.40
C ALA A 287 -9.19 4.24 -19.99
N GLU A 288 -9.54 5.50 -19.71
CA GLU A 288 -10.20 5.89 -18.45
C GLU A 288 -11.61 5.29 -18.30
N ARG A 289 -12.36 5.14 -19.40
CA ARG A 289 -13.75 4.67 -19.38
C ARG A 289 -13.95 3.16 -19.52
N PHE A 290 -12.93 2.44 -19.99
CA PHE A 290 -13.00 1.00 -20.29
C PHE A 290 -11.73 0.25 -19.84
N SER A 291 -11.11 0.67 -18.74
CA SER A 291 -10.02 -0.09 -18.13
C SER A 291 -10.57 -1.36 -17.46
N ILE A 292 -9.88 -2.48 -17.68
CA ILE A 292 -10.16 -3.75 -17.02
C ILE A 292 -8.90 -4.18 -16.28
N ASP A 293 -9.05 -4.48 -15.00
CA ASP A 293 -7.98 -4.94 -14.14
C ASP A 293 -7.68 -6.44 -14.33
N ARG A 294 -6.55 -6.86 -13.78
CA ARG A 294 -6.27 -8.29 -13.65
C ARG A 294 -6.99 -8.82 -12.41
N LEU A 295 -8.14 -9.45 -12.63
CA LEU A 295 -9.05 -9.88 -11.56
C LEU A 295 -8.74 -11.26 -10.95
N GLY A 296 -7.60 -11.88 -11.30
CA GLY A 296 -7.27 -13.25 -10.87
C GLY A 296 -7.28 -13.42 -9.35
N ALA A 297 -6.64 -12.51 -8.61
CA ALA A 297 -6.60 -12.56 -7.15
C ALA A 297 -8.00 -12.36 -6.53
N LEU A 298 -8.79 -11.39 -7.03
CA LEU A 298 -10.16 -11.15 -6.57
C LEU A 298 -11.07 -12.34 -6.83
N HIS A 299 -11.04 -12.93 -8.02
CA HIS A 299 -11.84 -14.10 -8.34
C HIS A 299 -11.42 -15.32 -7.53
N MET A 300 -10.12 -15.52 -7.31
CA MET A 300 -9.62 -16.54 -6.40
C MET A 300 -10.10 -16.30 -4.97
N ALA A 301 -10.10 -15.06 -4.47
CA ALA A 301 -10.63 -14.73 -3.15
C ALA A 301 -12.14 -15.05 -3.05
N ILE A 302 -12.92 -14.70 -4.08
CA ILE A 302 -14.36 -14.98 -4.17
C ILE A 302 -14.62 -16.48 -4.19
N ASP A 303 -13.83 -17.27 -4.91
CA ASP A 303 -13.98 -18.73 -4.91
C ASP A 303 -13.56 -19.29 -3.55
N LEU A 304 -12.39 -18.92 -3.06
CA LEU A 304 -11.75 -19.48 -1.88
C LEU A 304 -12.54 -19.25 -0.58
N VAL A 305 -12.99 -18.02 -0.32
CA VAL A 305 -13.64 -17.65 0.95
C VAL A 305 -14.85 -18.54 1.24
N ARG A 306 -15.10 -18.91 2.50
CA ARG A 306 -16.30 -19.71 2.80
C ARG A 306 -17.60 -18.94 2.53
N ARG A 307 -18.71 -19.67 2.46
CA ARG A 307 -20.05 -19.06 2.49
C ARG A 307 -20.23 -18.22 3.77
N GLY A 308 -20.77 -17.02 3.63
CA GLY A 308 -20.93 -16.01 4.69
C GLY A 308 -19.62 -15.41 5.19
N GLY A 309 -18.50 -15.66 4.51
CA GLY A 309 -17.19 -15.13 4.87
C GLY A 309 -16.94 -13.72 4.37
N THR A 310 -15.77 -13.17 4.70
CA THR A 310 -15.41 -11.78 4.39
C THR A 310 -14.21 -11.72 3.47
N ILE A 311 -14.26 -10.85 2.47
CA ILE A 311 -13.11 -10.49 1.65
C ILE A 311 -12.71 -9.07 2.00
N SER A 312 -11.44 -8.88 2.36
CA SER A 312 -10.83 -7.58 2.55
C SER A 312 -9.88 -7.26 1.40
N LEU A 313 -10.24 -6.31 0.55
CA LEU A 313 -9.42 -5.89 -0.58
C LEU A 313 -8.51 -4.74 -0.15
N SER A 314 -7.22 -5.05 -0.04
CA SER A 314 -6.15 -4.07 0.19
C SER A 314 -5.35 -3.77 -1.08
N GLY A 315 -5.35 -4.68 -2.06
CA GLY A 315 -4.77 -4.45 -3.37
C GLY A 315 -5.50 -3.32 -4.11
N VAL A 316 -4.73 -2.54 -4.89
CA VAL A 316 -5.28 -1.43 -5.68
C VAL A 316 -6.00 -1.99 -6.92
N TYR A 317 -7.22 -1.49 -7.16
CA TYR A 317 -7.99 -1.70 -8.39
C TYR A 317 -8.35 -0.33 -8.98
N GLY A 318 -8.23 -0.19 -10.30
CA GLY A 318 -8.50 1.03 -11.06
C GLY A 318 -9.34 0.81 -12.33
N GLY A 319 -9.80 -0.42 -12.55
CA GLY A 319 -10.69 -0.79 -13.64
C GLY A 319 -12.07 -0.14 -13.49
N THR A 320 -12.54 0.54 -14.52
CA THR A 320 -13.86 1.18 -14.52
C THR A 320 -14.97 0.28 -15.06
N ALA A 321 -14.62 -0.89 -15.61
CA ALA A 321 -15.55 -1.82 -16.26
C ALA A 321 -15.29 -3.29 -15.90
N ASP A 322 -14.83 -3.55 -14.67
CA ASP A 322 -14.45 -4.90 -14.23
C ASP A 322 -15.66 -5.86 -14.12
N PRO A 323 -15.61 -7.04 -14.76
CA PRO A 323 -16.68 -8.02 -14.64
C PRO A 323 -16.70 -8.64 -13.25
N MET A 324 -17.81 -8.45 -12.53
CA MET A 324 -18.00 -8.98 -11.17
C MET A 324 -18.95 -10.18 -11.15
N PRO A 325 -18.59 -11.32 -10.51
CA PRO A 325 -19.43 -12.51 -10.43
C PRO A 325 -20.55 -12.36 -9.39
N LEU A 326 -21.48 -11.43 -9.63
CA LEU A 326 -22.52 -11.03 -8.67
C LEU A 326 -23.40 -12.20 -8.21
N LEU A 327 -23.70 -13.16 -9.10
CA LEU A 327 -24.42 -14.39 -8.73
C LEU A 327 -23.71 -15.13 -7.59
N THR A 328 -22.39 -15.30 -7.70
CA THR A 328 -21.59 -16.05 -6.72
C THR A 328 -21.46 -15.26 -5.42
N LEU A 329 -21.21 -13.95 -5.51
CA LEU A 329 -21.16 -13.06 -4.34
C LEU A 329 -22.47 -13.11 -3.55
N PHE A 330 -23.60 -13.02 -4.25
CA PHE A 330 -24.94 -13.07 -3.65
C PHE A 330 -25.25 -14.43 -3.04
N ASP A 331 -25.03 -15.52 -3.80
CA ASP A 331 -25.31 -16.89 -3.34
C ASP A 331 -24.46 -17.29 -2.12
N LYS A 332 -23.18 -16.88 -2.10
CA LYS A 332 -22.28 -17.13 -0.97
C LYS A 332 -22.48 -16.14 0.18
N GLN A 333 -23.31 -15.10 0.01
CA GLN A 333 -23.49 -14.04 1.00
C GLN A 333 -22.17 -13.41 1.45
N ILE A 334 -21.27 -13.14 0.49
CA ILE A 334 -19.94 -12.61 0.77
C ILE A 334 -20.03 -11.16 1.24
N GLN A 335 -19.31 -10.86 2.33
CA GLN A 335 -19.08 -9.49 2.77
C GLN A 335 -17.81 -8.97 2.10
N LEU A 336 -17.87 -7.79 1.49
CA LEU A 336 -16.73 -7.18 0.81
C LEU A 336 -16.41 -5.84 1.48
N ARG A 337 -15.17 -5.69 1.94
CA ARG A 337 -14.64 -4.45 2.53
C ARG A 337 -13.36 -4.06 1.81
N MET A 338 -13.18 -2.79 1.51
CA MET A 338 -12.09 -2.32 0.66
C MET A 338 -11.77 -0.84 0.91
N GLY A 339 -10.67 -0.38 0.32
CA GLY A 339 -10.33 1.03 0.22
C GLY A 339 -8.92 1.33 0.72
N GLN A 340 -8.47 2.55 0.42
CA GLN A 340 -7.20 3.09 0.91
C GLN A 340 -7.14 3.03 2.44
N ALA A 341 -5.95 2.82 3.00
CA ALA A 341 -5.78 2.67 4.43
C ALA A 341 -5.98 3.99 5.17
N ASN A 342 -6.84 3.97 6.17
CA ASN A 342 -7.11 5.13 7.02
C ASN A 342 -6.07 5.23 8.14
N VAL A 343 -4.80 5.51 7.79
CA VAL A 343 -3.64 5.43 8.69
C VAL A 343 -3.89 5.94 10.12
N ARG A 344 -4.32 7.20 10.28
CA ARG A 344 -4.58 7.82 11.60
C ARG A 344 -5.67 7.11 12.42
N ARG A 345 -6.58 6.35 11.79
CA ARG A 345 -7.59 5.53 12.49
C ARG A 345 -6.93 4.41 13.30
N TRP A 346 -5.80 3.89 12.83
CA TRP A 346 -5.17 2.69 13.36
C TRP A 346 -3.86 2.97 14.10
N SER A 347 -3.27 4.15 13.91
CA SER A 347 -1.92 4.48 14.38
C SER A 347 -1.73 4.24 15.88
N ASP A 348 -2.65 4.72 16.72
CA ASP A 348 -2.54 4.57 18.18
C ASP A 348 -2.60 3.11 18.64
N GLN A 349 -3.40 2.28 17.96
CA GLN A 349 -3.48 0.85 18.27
C GLN A 349 -2.21 0.11 17.83
N ILE A 350 -1.67 0.47 16.67
CA ILE A 350 -0.44 -0.13 16.13
C ILE A 350 0.76 0.26 16.98
N MET A 351 0.84 1.51 17.46
CA MET A 351 1.93 1.99 18.32
C MET A 351 2.15 1.10 19.55
N LEU A 352 1.09 0.47 20.08
CA LEU A 352 1.19 -0.46 21.22
C LEU A 352 2.00 -1.73 20.90
N TYR A 353 2.21 -2.04 19.62
CA TYR A 353 2.98 -3.19 19.15
C TYR A 353 4.40 -2.83 18.73
N LEU A 354 4.77 -1.54 18.73
CA LEU A 354 6.09 -1.07 18.32
C LEU A 354 7.03 -0.94 19.53
N THR A 355 7.06 -2.00 20.34
CA THR A 355 7.86 -2.14 21.56
C THR A 355 9.17 -2.88 21.28
N ASP A 356 10.08 -2.88 22.25
CA ASP A 356 11.38 -3.56 22.12
C ASP A 356 11.31 -5.08 22.00
N GLU A 357 10.17 -5.67 22.34
CA GLU A 357 9.89 -7.10 22.10
C GLU A 357 9.64 -7.40 20.61
N ASP A 358 9.36 -6.36 19.81
CA ASP A 358 9.07 -6.40 18.38
C ASP A 358 8.12 -7.55 17.97
N PRO A 359 6.89 -7.60 18.52
CA PRO A 359 5.94 -8.67 18.26
C PRO A 359 5.55 -8.79 16.77
N LEU A 360 5.71 -7.72 15.98
CA LEU A 360 5.41 -7.70 14.55
C LEU A 360 6.67 -7.91 13.67
N GLY A 361 7.87 -7.93 14.23
CA GLY A 361 9.11 -8.05 13.48
C GLY A 361 9.34 -6.88 12.52
N VAL A 362 9.12 -5.65 12.98
CA VAL A 362 9.29 -4.44 12.16
C VAL A 362 10.76 -4.08 12.01
N ASP A 363 11.61 -4.33 13.00
CA ASP A 363 13.01 -3.89 12.97
C ASP A 363 13.82 -4.58 11.85
N ASP A 364 13.46 -5.84 11.54
CA ASP A 364 14.03 -6.64 10.46
C ASP A 364 13.16 -6.68 9.19
N PHE A 365 12.15 -5.81 9.12
CA PHE A 365 11.16 -5.91 8.06
C PHE A 365 11.74 -5.54 6.69
N ALA A 366 12.48 -4.44 6.59
CA ALA A 366 13.19 -4.05 5.38
C ALA A 366 14.28 -5.06 5.02
N THR A 367 14.22 -5.59 3.79
CA THR A 367 15.25 -6.48 3.26
C THR A 367 16.43 -5.71 2.70
N HIS A 368 16.24 -4.45 2.28
CA HIS A 368 17.28 -3.60 1.71
C HIS A 368 17.21 -2.18 2.28
N ARG A 369 18.38 -1.60 2.48
CA ARG A 369 18.58 -0.21 2.89
C ARG A 369 19.60 0.42 1.96
N LEU A 370 19.19 1.43 1.20
CA LEU A 370 19.99 2.05 0.13
C LEU A 370 20.07 3.57 0.34
N PRO A 371 21.12 4.26 -0.12
CA PRO A 371 21.09 5.71 -0.20
C PRO A 371 20.07 6.17 -1.25
N LEU A 372 19.48 7.35 -1.08
CA LEU A 372 18.49 7.90 -2.03
C LEU A 372 19.04 8.00 -3.46
N ALA A 373 20.34 8.25 -3.61
CA ALA A 373 21.04 8.29 -4.89
C ALA A 373 20.90 6.99 -5.73
N GLU A 374 20.63 5.85 -5.07
CA GLU A 374 20.45 4.55 -5.72
C GLU A 374 18.98 4.20 -6.00
N ALA A 375 18.04 5.14 -5.83
CA ALA A 375 16.62 4.92 -6.09
C ALA A 375 16.33 4.28 -7.47
N PRO A 376 16.94 4.70 -8.59
CA PRO A 376 16.67 4.06 -9.89
C PRO A 376 16.99 2.56 -9.89
N HIS A 377 18.09 2.16 -9.23
CA HIS A 377 18.44 0.76 -9.06
C HIS A 377 17.44 0.03 -8.15
N ALA A 378 17.03 0.67 -7.05
CA ALA A 378 16.03 0.11 -6.14
C ALA A 378 14.69 -0.19 -6.84
N TYR A 379 14.22 0.73 -7.70
CA TYR A 379 13.01 0.54 -8.50
C TYR A 379 13.14 -0.64 -9.48
N GLU A 380 14.26 -0.75 -10.20
CA GLU A 380 14.51 -1.86 -11.12
C GLU A 380 14.56 -3.20 -10.39
N MET A 381 15.32 -3.28 -9.29
CA MET A 381 15.45 -4.46 -8.45
C MET A 381 14.08 -4.91 -7.91
N PHE A 382 13.29 -3.96 -7.40
CA PHE A 382 11.97 -4.25 -6.83
C PHE A 382 10.97 -4.71 -7.90
N GLN A 383 10.95 -4.03 -9.05
CA GLN A 383 10.10 -4.39 -10.18
C GLN A 383 10.41 -5.80 -10.71
N ARG A 384 11.70 -6.15 -10.81
CA ARG A 384 12.15 -7.45 -11.30
C ARG A 384 12.12 -8.54 -10.24
N LYS A 385 11.80 -8.21 -8.99
CA LYS A 385 11.81 -9.13 -7.84
C LYS A 385 13.16 -9.82 -7.69
N GLN A 386 14.24 -9.06 -7.88
CA GLN A 386 15.62 -9.54 -7.79
C GLN A 386 16.15 -9.44 -6.36
N ASP A 387 17.22 -10.19 -6.08
CA ASP A 387 18.02 -10.11 -4.86
C ASP A 387 17.23 -10.27 -3.54
N GLY A 388 16.06 -10.91 -3.59
CA GLY A 388 15.20 -11.04 -2.41
C GLY A 388 14.59 -9.72 -1.95
N ALA A 389 14.45 -8.74 -2.85
CA ALA A 389 13.78 -7.48 -2.55
C ALA A 389 12.30 -7.69 -2.20
N ILE A 390 11.93 -7.35 -0.96
CA ILE A 390 10.55 -7.42 -0.46
C ILE A 390 10.14 -6.05 0.02
N LYS A 391 10.88 -5.45 0.96
CA LYS A 391 10.69 -4.08 1.41
C LYS A 391 12.03 -3.34 1.36
N ILE A 392 12.05 -2.19 0.69
CA ILE A 392 13.23 -1.34 0.57
C ILE A 392 12.95 -0.05 1.32
N LEU A 393 13.93 0.37 2.11
CA LEU A 393 14.01 1.72 2.67
C LEU A 393 15.18 2.46 2.03
N MET A 394 14.98 3.73 1.76
CA MET A 394 16.01 4.64 1.28
C MET A 394 16.33 5.67 2.36
N ARG A 395 17.62 6.02 2.45
CA ARG A 395 18.14 7.06 3.34
C ARG A 395 18.60 8.24 2.48
N PRO A 396 17.88 9.38 2.53
CA PRO A 396 18.27 10.62 1.86
C PRO A 396 19.64 11.13 2.28
#